data_AF-A0A0C9Z3Y8-F1
#
_entry.id   AF-A0A0C9Z3Y8-F1
#
_cell.length_a   1.000
_cell.length_b   1.000
_cell.length_c   1.000
_cell.angle_alpha   90.00
_cell.angle_beta   90.00
_cell.angle_gamma   90.00
#
_symmetry.space_group_name_H-M   'P 1'
#
loop_
_entity.id
_entity.type
_entity.pdbx_description
1 polymer ?
#
loop_
_entity_poly.entity_id
_entity_poly.type
_entity_poly.pdbx_seq_one_letter_code
_entity_poly.pdbx_strand_id
1 'polypeptide(L)'
;MEGRAFTSSSRVSSASALREKLTDLTTSPLRPVVALHASIDFVPTRIPRKRRLQTLAVAVWSTVLIICISLFLYLCSIPALWPFIAVYLVWMSWIDKSPVHGTRLSPWFRSLKIWRYFAEYYPASLLKECDLPPDRPYVFGYHPHGIIGMGAIATFATEATGFSTAFPGIRPHLLTLTNNFDVPVYREILMALGISSVSKRSCSNILKRGPGEAITIVVGGAAESLSARPGTADLTLRRRLGFIKVAIQHGADLVPVFSFGENDIYQQMPNDKGTTIYALQKRFQRVFGFTLPLFHGRGLMNYNLGLLPYRHRIVSVIGRPIHIGKCEKPSLEEVTRVQTKYIEELIRIWNTYKDEFAKTRKRELSIID
;
A
#
# COMPACT_ATOMS: atom_id res chain seq x y z
N MET A 1 40.63 -41.39 20.61
CA MET A 1 39.45 -40.71 21.18
C MET A 1 39.83 -39.25 21.38
N GLU A 2 39.62 -38.40 20.37
CA GLU A 2 39.91 -36.97 20.44
C GLU A 2 38.58 -36.20 20.55
N GLY A 3 38.38 -35.53 21.68
CA GLY A 3 37.22 -34.69 21.95
C GLY A 3 37.41 -33.30 21.34
N ARG A 4 36.48 -32.89 20.47
CA ARG A 4 36.36 -31.51 19.98
C ARG A 4 35.53 -30.68 20.95
N ALA A 5 36.14 -29.66 21.54
CA ALA A 5 35.46 -28.61 22.28
C ALA A 5 34.82 -27.59 21.31
N PHE A 6 33.54 -27.30 21.52
CA PHE A 6 32.80 -26.23 20.86
C PHE A 6 33.14 -24.88 21.50
N THR A 7 33.54 -23.88 20.71
CA THR A 7 33.67 -22.48 21.16
C THR A 7 32.42 -21.67 20.77
N SER A 8 31.74 -21.12 21.77
CA SER A 8 30.63 -20.19 21.59
C SER A 8 31.15 -18.76 21.32
N SER A 9 30.84 -18.19 20.17
CA SER A 9 31.05 -16.76 19.90
C SER A 9 29.75 -16.00 20.11
N SER A 10 29.62 -15.35 21.27
CA SER A 10 28.61 -14.34 21.58
C SER A 10 28.99 -13.02 20.92
N ARG A 11 28.20 -12.54 19.94
CA ARG A 11 28.34 -11.18 19.39
C ARG A 11 27.65 -10.16 20.30
N VAL A 12 28.44 -9.50 21.14
CA VAL A 12 28.04 -8.25 21.79
C VAL A 12 28.26 -7.10 20.78
N SER A 13 27.17 -6.45 20.36
CA SER A 13 27.21 -5.25 19.51
C SER A 13 27.65 -4.05 20.34
N SER A 14 28.90 -3.62 20.21
CA SER A 14 29.43 -2.45 20.92
C SER A 14 28.92 -1.13 20.33
N ALA A 15 28.62 -0.16 21.19
CA ALA A 15 28.23 1.20 20.80
C ALA A 15 29.27 1.91 19.90
N SER A 16 30.54 1.46 19.95
CA SER A 16 31.62 1.93 19.06
C SER A 16 31.35 1.60 17.59
N ALA A 17 30.84 0.40 17.28
CA ALA A 17 30.52 0.01 15.91
C ALA A 17 29.31 0.78 15.33
N LEU A 18 28.44 1.28 16.22
CA LEU A 18 27.32 2.13 15.83
C LEU A 18 27.79 3.57 15.58
N ARG A 19 28.72 4.06 16.39
CA ARG A 19 29.33 5.39 16.26
C ARG A 19 30.15 5.50 14.98
N GLU A 20 30.95 4.48 14.68
CA GLU A 20 31.76 4.40 13.44
C GLU A 20 30.89 4.36 12.18
N LYS A 21 29.74 3.66 12.23
CA LYS A 21 28.74 3.67 11.15
C LYS A 21 28.01 5.01 11.00
N LEU A 22 27.94 5.81 12.05
CA LEU A 22 27.35 7.16 12.04
C LEU A 22 28.35 8.20 11.51
N THR A 23 29.64 8.06 11.77
CA THR A 23 30.67 8.93 11.20
C THR A 23 30.80 8.74 9.69
N ASP A 24 30.66 7.51 9.20
CA ASP A 24 30.67 7.20 7.76
C ASP A 24 29.45 7.78 7.00
N LEU A 25 28.37 8.14 7.72
CA LEU A 25 27.23 8.86 7.14
C LEU A 25 27.52 10.35 6.89
N THR A 26 28.55 10.92 7.52
CA THR A 26 28.84 12.36 7.45
C THR A 26 29.86 12.76 6.38
N THR A 27 30.53 11.81 5.74
CA THR A 27 31.70 12.07 4.86
C THR A 27 31.44 11.88 3.36
N SER A 28 30.23 11.50 2.94
CA SER A 28 29.89 11.39 1.52
C SER A 28 29.57 12.78 0.92
N PRO A 29 30.36 13.30 -0.04
CA PRO A 29 30.04 14.57 -0.68
C PRO A 29 28.72 14.44 -1.44
N LEU A 30 27.74 15.26 -1.06
CA LEU A 30 26.43 15.31 -1.69
C LEU A 30 26.59 15.88 -3.11
N ARG A 31 26.28 15.08 -4.14
CA ARG A 31 26.04 15.63 -5.47
C ARG A 31 24.72 16.41 -5.43
N PRO A 32 24.70 17.70 -5.76
CA PRO A 32 23.47 18.48 -5.72
C PRO A 32 22.47 17.91 -6.73
N VAL A 33 21.23 17.71 -6.28
CA VAL A 33 20.10 17.46 -7.17
C VAL A 33 19.93 18.72 -8.02
N VAL A 34 19.83 18.57 -9.34
CA VAL A 34 19.55 19.67 -10.26
C VAL A 34 18.36 20.46 -9.70
N ALA A 35 18.56 21.77 -9.47
CA ALA A 35 17.54 22.63 -8.91
C ALA A 35 16.29 22.60 -9.79
N LEU A 36 15.19 22.06 -9.27
CA LEU A 36 13.89 22.14 -9.91
C LEU A 36 13.44 23.60 -9.81
N HIS A 37 13.75 24.42 -10.81
CA HIS A 37 13.17 25.75 -10.96
C HIS A 37 11.69 25.61 -11.33
N ALA A 38 10.85 25.30 -10.34
CA ALA A 38 9.40 25.29 -10.51
C ALA A 38 8.86 26.70 -10.23
N SER A 39 8.28 27.34 -11.25
CA SER A 39 7.37 28.45 -11.02
C SER A 39 6.23 27.97 -10.10
N ILE A 40 6.06 28.63 -8.95
CA ILE A 40 5.04 28.25 -7.97
C ILE A 40 3.69 28.79 -8.46
N ASP A 41 2.87 27.92 -9.03
CA ASP A 41 1.51 28.26 -9.42
C ASP A 41 0.60 28.20 -8.18
N PHE A 42 0.26 29.37 -7.65
CA PHE A 42 -0.66 29.48 -6.50
C PHE A 42 -2.10 29.17 -6.90
N VAL A 43 -2.84 28.65 -5.92
CA VAL A 43 -4.24 28.33 -6.10
C VAL A 43 -5.08 29.61 -6.08
N PRO A 44 -6.02 29.81 -7.04
CA PRO A 44 -6.89 30.98 -7.05
C PRO A 44 -7.67 31.15 -5.74
N THR A 45 -7.90 32.39 -5.31
CA THR A 45 -8.60 32.71 -4.05
C THR A 45 -10.04 32.18 -4.02
N ARG A 46 -10.71 32.11 -5.18
CA ARG A 46 -12.10 31.64 -5.34
C ARG A 46 -12.16 30.19 -5.84
N ILE A 47 -12.02 29.24 -4.92
CA ILE A 47 -12.28 27.81 -5.16
C ILE A 47 -13.63 27.41 -4.56
N PRO A 48 -14.46 26.62 -5.25
CA PRO A 48 -15.68 26.05 -4.67
C PRO A 48 -15.42 25.30 -3.36
N ARG A 49 -16.33 25.43 -2.38
CA ARG A 49 -16.23 24.77 -1.06
C ARG A 49 -16.01 23.25 -1.19
N LYS A 50 -16.70 22.60 -2.14
CA LYS A 50 -16.54 21.17 -2.44
C LYS A 50 -15.09 20.79 -2.73
N ARG A 51 -14.40 21.55 -3.58
CA ARG A 51 -12.98 21.33 -3.91
C ARG A 51 -12.05 21.54 -2.71
N ARG A 52 -12.36 22.48 -1.82
CA ARG A 52 -11.61 22.65 -0.56
C ARG A 52 -11.77 21.46 0.37
N LEU A 53 -12.99 20.93 0.52
CA LEU A 53 -13.27 19.74 1.32
C LEU A 53 -12.59 18.49 0.76
N GLN A 54 -12.55 18.32 -0.57
CA GLN A 54 -11.77 17.27 -1.23
C GLN A 54 -10.27 17.39 -0.91
N THR A 55 -9.69 18.58 -1.05
CA THR A 55 -8.28 18.80 -0.70
C THR A 55 -8.03 18.49 0.78
N LEU A 56 -8.92 18.93 1.67
CA LEU A 56 -8.81 18.70 3.10
C LEU A 56 -8.87 17.21 3.43
N ALA A 57 -9.80 16.46 2.83
CA ALA A 57 -9.92 15.02 3.05
C ALA A 57 -8.63 14.27 2.67
N VAL A 58 -8.06 14.58 1.51
CA VAL A 58 -6.78 14.00 1.08
C VAL A 58 -5.62 14.49 1.96
N ALA A 59 -5.60 15.77 2.36
CA ALA A 59 -4.55 16.31 3.24
C ALA A 59 -4.54 15.66 4.62
N VAL A 60 -5.73 15.49 5.22
CA VAL A 60 -5.89 14.80 6.50
C VAL A 60 -5.41 13.36 6.36
N TRP A 61 -5.80 12.65 5.31
CA TRP A 61 -5.34 11.28 5.09
C TRP A 61 -3.82 11.18 4.85
N SER A 62 -3.25 12.03 3.99
CA SER A 62 -1.81 12.05 3.70
C SER A 62 -0.97 12.38 4.93
N THR A 63 -1.53 13.06 5.93
CA THR A 63 -0.83 13.44 7.17
C THR A 63 -1.28 12.64 8.39
N VAL A 64 -2.21 11.68 8.24
CA VAL A 64 -2.86 10.99 9.36
C VAL A 64 -1.86 10.26 10.27
N LEU A 65 -0.81 9.67 9.69
CA LEU A 65 0.24 9.00 10.46
C LEU A 65 0.99 9.98 11.36
N ILE A 66 1.37 11.15 10.81
CA ILE A 66 2.05 12.20 11.57
C ILE A 66 1.13 12.73 12.66
N ILE A 67 -0.14 13.00 12.34
CA ILE A 67 -1.14 13.45 13.30
C ILE A 67 -1.28 12.44 14.45
N CYS A 68 -1.36 11.14 14.14
CA CYS A 68 -1.49 10.09 15.17
C CYS A 68 -0.25 9.98 16.05
N ILE A 69 0.96 10.05 15.48
CA ILE A 69 2.22 10.02 16.24
C ILE A 69 2.31 11.26 17.13
N SER A 70 2.05 12.45 16.58
CA SER A 70 2.06 13.70 17.36
C SER A 70 1.03 13.69 18.48
N LEU A 71 -0.19 13.20 18.21
CA LEU A 71 -1.22 13.05 19.22
C LEU A 71 -0.77 12.08 20.32
N PHE A 72 -0.22 10.92 19.97
CA PHE A 72 0.26 9.96 20.95
C PHE A 72 1.38 10.54 21.83
N LEU A 73 2.36 11.22 21.23
CA LEU A 73 3.44 11.89 21.96
C LEU A 73 2.92 12.99 22.88
N TYR A 74 1.92 13.76 22.42
CA TYR A 74 1.24 14.75 23.25
C TYR A 74 0.50 14.10 24.44
N LEU A 75 -0.18 12.98 24.24
CA LEU A 75 -0.82 12.25 25.35
C LEU A 75 0.23 11.73 26.35
N CYS A 76 1.39 11.27 25.85
CA CYS A 76 2.51 10.85 26.71
C CYS A 76 3.13 12.00 27.52
N SER A 77 2.99 13.26 27.09
CA SER A 77 3.50 14.40 27.86
C SER A 77 2.63 14.78 29.06
N ILE A 78 1.47 14.13 29.24
CA ILE A 78 0.54 14.33 30.35
C ILE A 78 0.67 13.15 31.33
N PRO A 79 1.37 13.29 32.48
CA PRO A 79 1.64 12.17 33.40
C PRO A 79 0.39 11.48 33.94
N ALA A 80 -0.71 12.23 34.13
CA ALA A 80 -1.99 11.67 34.59
C ALA A 80 -2.57 10.61 33.63
N LEU A 81 -2.17 10.61 32.35
CA LEU A 81 -2.63 9.64 31.36
C LEU A 81 -1.78 8.37 31.31
N TRP A 82 -0.62 8.33 31.97
CA TRP A 82 0.33 7.22 31.84
C TRP A 82 -0.25 5.85 32.21
N PRO A 83 -1.05 5.68 33.28
CA PRO A 83 -1.66 4.39 33.57
C PRO A 83 -2.53 3.89 32.41
N PHE A 84 -3.33 4.77 31.80
CA PHE A 84 -4.19 4.43 30.66
C PHE A 84 -3.38 4.11 29.41
N ILE A 85 -2.32 4.89 29.14
CA ILE A 85 -1.40 4.64 28.02
C ILE A 85 -0.71 3.29 28.21
N ALA A 86 -0.22 2.99 29.41
CA ALA A 86 0.42 1.71 29.71
C ALA A 86 -0.54 0.54 29.49
N VAL A 87 -1.78 0.63 30.00
CA VAL A 87 -2.82 -0.37 29.76
C VAL A 87 -3.11 -0.53 28.27
N TYR A 88 -3.24 0.57 27.52
CA TYR A 88 -3.48 0.54 26.08
C TYR A 88 -2.32 -0.11 25.32
N LEU A 89 -1.06 0.24 25.64
CA LEU A 89 0.12 -0.36 25.01
C LEU A 89 0.22 -1.85 25.32
N VAL A 90 -0.03 -2.24 26.57
CA VAL A 90 -0.05 -3.66 26.98
C VAL A 90 -1.11 -4.42 26.20
N TRP A 91 -2.33 -3.88 26.16
CA TRP A 91 -3.43 -4.48 25.42
C TRP A 91 -3.10 -4.59 23.92
N MET A 92 -2.60 -3.52 23.32
CA MET A 92 -2.22 -3.47 21.91
C MET A 92 -1.13 -4.49 21.55
N SER A 93 -0.09 -4.62 22.38
CA SER A 93 1.05 -5.50 22.08
C SER A 93 0.73 -6.97 22.32
N TRP A 94 0.09 -7.30 23.44
CA TRP A 94 -0.07 -8.69 23.86
C TRP A 94 -1.47 -9.27 23.63
N ILE A 95 -2.52 -8.46 23.71
CA ILE A 95 -3.91 -8.93 23.71
C ILE A 95 -4.56 -8.77 22.33
N ASP A 96 -4.51 -7.58 21.74
CA ASP A 96 -5.26 -7.29 20.52
C ASP A 96 -4.58 -7.84 19.26
N LYS A 97 -5.07 -9.00 18.80
CA LYS A 97 -4.63 -9.64 17.54
C LYS A 97 -5.51 -9.29 16.33
N SER A 98 -6.38 -8.29 16.46
CA SER A 98 -7.27 -7.84 15.38
C SER A 98 -6.56 -7.54 14.05
N PRO A 99 -5.35 -6.92 14.01
CA PRO A 99 -4.66 -6.66 12.74
C PRO A 99 -4.33 -7.91 11.90
N VAL A 100 -4.21 -9.07 12.55
CA VAL A 100 -3.85 -10.35 11.93
C VAL A 100 -5.11 -11.20 11.66
N HIS A 101 -6.26 -10.82 12.21
CA HIS A 101 -7.50 -11.54 11.97
C HIS A 101 -8.47 -10.73 11.10
N GLY A 102 -8.34 -9.41 10.98
CA GLY A 102 -9.27 -8.58 10.21
C GLY A 102 -10.66 -8.53 10.84
N THR A 103 -10.77 -8.44 12.17
CA THR A 103 -12.04 -8.50 12.92
C THR A 103 -12.74 -7.16 13.11
N ARG A 104 -12.05 -6.03 12.94
CA ARG A 104 -12.51 -4.71 13.41
C ARG A 104 -13.02 -3.77 12.33
N LEU A 105 -13.34 -4.31 11.16
CA LEU A 105 -13.96 -3.55 10.08
C LEU A 105 -15.27 -2.89 10.56
N SER A 106 -15.37 -1.57 10.42
CA SER A 106 -16.55 -0.79 10.77
C SER A 106 -17.26 -0.29 9.52
N PRO A 107 -18.46 -0.82 9.17
CA PRO A 107 -19.22 -0.36 8.02
C PRO A 107 -19.57 1.14 8.11
N TRP A 108 -19.87 1.62 9.32
CA TRP A 108 -20.11 3.04 9.59
C TRP A 108 -18.89 3.89 9.26
N PHE A 109 -17.70 3.50 9.76
CA PHE A 109 -16.48 4.27 9.54
C PHE A 109 -16.10 4.29 8.06
N ARG A 110 -16.23 3.17 7.35
CA ARG A 110 -15.98 3.06 5.89
C ARG A 110 -16.96 3.90 5.05
N SER A 111 -18.12 4.24 5.60
CA SER A 111 -19.19 4.99 4.92
C SER A 111 -19.21 6.49 5.22
N LEU A 112 -18.25 7.00 6.01
CA LEU A 112 -18.17 8.42 6.35
C LEU A 112 -18.03 9.31 5.11
N LYS A 113 -18.67 10.50 5.15
CA LYS A 113 -18.67 11.46 4.04
C LYS A 113 -17.27 11.93 3.62
N ILE A 114 -16.30 11.89 4.54
CA ILE A 114 -14.90 12.24 4.23
C ILE A 114 -14.33 11.37 3.11
N TRP A 115 -14.71 10.09 3.05
CA TRP A 115 -14.23 9.17 2.01
C TRP A 115 -14.82 9.48 0.64
N ARG A 116 -16.05 10.02 0.58
CA ARG A 116 -16.60 10.53 -0.69
C ARG A 116 -15.79 11.71 -1.20
N TYR A 117 -15.45 12.67 -0.34
CA TYR A 117 -14.56 13.78 -0.72
C TYR A 117 -13.16 13.30 -1.12
N PHE A 118 -12.65 12.27 -0.45
CA PHE A 118 -11.39 11.62 -0.81
C PHE A 118 -11.44 11.01 -2.21
N ALA A 119 -12.45 10.19 -2.53
CA ALA A 119 -12.59 9.59 -3.86
C ALA A 119 -12.83 10.64 -4.95
N GLU A 120 -13.69 11.63 -4.71
CA GLU A 120 -13.97 12.71 -5.65
C GLU A 120 -12.78 13.67 -5.88
N TYR A 121 -11.75 13.63 -5.03
CA TYR A 121 -10.51 14.36 -5.30
C TYR A 121 -9.79 13.81 -6.55
N TYR A 122 -9.82 12.48 -6.70
CA TYR A 122 -9.20 11.71 -7.79
C TYR A 122 -10.20 11.25 -8.86
N PRO A 123 -11.41 11.81 -8.90
CA PRO A 123 -12.57 11.13 -9.50
C PRO A 123 -12.50 9.59 -9.50
N ALA A 124 -12.21 8.99 -8.33
CA ALA A 124 -11.95 7.56 -8.21
C ALA A 124 -13.21 6.74 -8.48
N SER A 125 -13.08 5.67 -9.25
CA SER A 125 -14.20 4.80 -9.64
C SER A 125 -13.80 3.34 -9.74
N LEU A 126 -14.79 2.48 -9.56
CA LEU A 126 -14.70 1.03 -9.68
C LEU A 126 -15.37 0.60 -10.98
N LEU A 127 -14.67 -0.18 -11.82
CA LEU A 127 -15.25 -0.84 -12.99
C LEU A 127 -15.26 -2.34 -12.74
N LYS A 128 -16.45 -2.94 -12.78
CA LYS A 128 -16.67 -4.37 -12.55
C LYS A 128 -16.87 -5.08 -13.88
N GLU A 129 -16.04 -6.08 -14.19
CA GLU A 129 -16.19 -6.87 -15.42
C GLU A 129 -17.14 -8.06 -15.29
N CYS A 130 -17.26 -8.65 -14.09
CA CYS A 130 -18.17 -9.76 -13.85
C CYS A 130 -18.65 -9.80 -12.40
N ASP A 131 -19.72 -10.56 -12.16
CA ASP A 131 -20.14 -10.91 -10.81
C ASP A 131 -19.11 -11.85 -10.15
N LEU A 132 -18.95 -11.68 -8.84
CA LEU A 132 -18.15 -12.57 -8.00
C LEU A 132 -19.09 -13.20 -6.97
N PRO A 133 -19.35 -14.51 -7.03
CA PRO A 133 -20.24 -15.16 -6.08
C PRO A 133 -19.65 -15.14 -4.66
N PRO A 134 -20.45 -14.85 -3.61
CA PRO A 134 -19.96 -14.79 -2.22
C PRO A 134 -19.79 -16.19 -1.59
N ASP A 135 -19.84 -17.26 -2.38
CA ASP A 135 -19.76 -18.66 -1.93
C ASP A 135 -18.32 -19.16 -1.70
N ARG A 136 -17.32 -18.31 -1.99
CA ARG A 136 -15.89 -18.64 -1.91
C ARG A 136 -15.05 -17.45 -1.46
N PRO A 137 -13.81 -17.68 -1.00
CA PRO A 137 -12.88 -16.60 -0.68
C PRO A 137 -12.16 -16.06 -1.92
N TYR A 138 -11.64 -14.83 -1.84
CA TYR A 138 -10.95 -14.18 -2.95
C TYR A 138 -9.61 -13.56 -2.55
N VAL A 139 -8.67 -13.55 -3.51
CA VAL A 139 -7.43 -12.77 -3.43
C VAL A 139 -7.42 -11.77 -4.58
N PHE A 140 -7.63 -10.49 -4.27
CA PHE A 140 -7.48 -9.41 -5.23
C PHE A 140 -6.01 -8.99 -5.31
N GLY A 141 -5.41 -9.11 -6.50
CA GLY A 141 -4.07 -8.60 -6.76
C GLY A 141 -4.14 -7.22 -7.42
N TYR A 142 -3.77 -6.19 -6.67
CA TYR A 142 -3.88 -4.80 -7.09
C TYR A 142 -2.59 -4.30 -7.76
N HIS A 143 -2.76 -3.72 -8.96
CA HIS A 143 -1.71 -3.16 -9.80
C HIS A 143 -2.16 -1.85 -10.47
N PRO A 144 -1.25 -0.91 -10.78
CA PRO A 144 0.05 -0.79 -10.17
C PRO A 144 -0.07 -0.35 -8.70
N HIS A 145 1.00 -0.49 -7.92
CA HIS A 145 1.07 -0.03 -6.54
C HIS A 145 0.98 1.49 -6.43
N GLY A 146 1.53 2.21 -7.42
CA GLY A 146 1.80 3.63 -7.27
C GLY A 146 2.82 3.91 -6.18
N ILE A 147 3.07 5.19 -5.91
CA ILE A 147 3.88 5.59 -4.76
C ILE A 147 3.15 5.25 -3.47
N ILE A 148 1.86 5.60 -3.41
CA ILE A 148 0.92 5.27 -2.34
C ILE A 148 -0.35 4.79 -3.04
N GLY A 149 -0.86 3.61 -2.67
CA GLY A 149 -2.05 3.00 -3.27
C GLY A 149 -3.34 3.69 -2.85
N MET A 150 -3.59 4.90 -3.35
CA MET A 150 -4.76 5.71 -3.04
C MET A 150 -6.03 5.16 -3.67
N GLY A 151 -5.95 4.60 -4.89
CA GLY A 151 -7.07 3.89 -5.48
C GLY A 151 -7.43 2.61 -4.72
N ALA A 152 -6.43 1.91 -4.18
CA ALA A 152 -6.66 0.72 -3.36
C ALA A 152 -7.41 1.07 -2.06
N ILE A 153 -7.05 2.20 -1.43
CA ILE A 153 -7.75 2.71 -0.24
C ILE A 153 -9.18 3.13 -0.60
N ALA A 154 -9.36 3.94 -1.64
CA ALA A 154 -10.68 4.40 -2.06
C ALA A 154 -11.63 3.22 -2.33
N THR A 155 -11.12 2.18 -2.98
CA THR A 155 -11.92 1.04 -3.43
C THR A 155 -12.11 -0.05 -2.38
N PHE A 156 -11.04 -0.49 -1.72
CA PHE A 156 -11.11 -1.69 -0.86
C PHE A 156 -11.20 -1.36 0.63
N ALA A 157 -10.75 -0.16 1.06
CA ALA A 157 -10.80 0.23 2.45
C ALA A 157 -12.02 1.10 2.80
N THR A 158 -12.65 1.74 1.83
CA THR A 158 -13.82 2.62 2.06
C THR A 158 -15.02 2.20 1.20
N GLU A 159 -16.20 2.77 1.45
CA GLU A 159 -17.37 2.61 0.59
C GLU A 159 -17.50 3.71 -0.48
N ALA A 160 -16.46 4.53 -0.67
CA ALA A 160 -16.53 5.72 -1.52
C ALA A 160 -16.72 5.40 -3.01
N THR A 161 -16.21 4.26 -3.49
CA THR A 161 -16.43 3.78 -4.87
C THR A 161 -17.52 2.71 -4.97
N GLY A 162 -18.18 2.37 -3.86
CA GLY A 162 -19.33 1.45 -3.83
C GLY A 162 -18.98 -0.05 -3.93
N PHE A 163 -17.85 -0.49 -3.37
CA PHE A 163 -17.42 -1.89 -3.44
C PHE A 163 -18.48 -2.87 -2.91
N SER A 164 -19.05 -2.63 -1.72
CA SER A 164 -20.05 -3.57 -1.17
C SER A 164 -21.35 -3.62 -1.97
N THR A 165 -21.67 -2.57 -2.73
CA THR A 165 -22.79 -2.57 -3.69
C THR A 165 -22.43 -3.37 -4.94
N ALA A 166 -21.20 -3.23 -5.45
CA ALA A 166 -20.74 -3.95 -6.63
C ALA A 166 -20.56 -5.45 -6.38
N PHE A 167 -20.14 -5.84 -5.17
CA PHE A 167 -19.86 -7.22 -4.78
C PHE A 167 -20.57 -7.57 -3.46
N PRO A 168 -21.90 -7.74 -3.50
CA PRO A 168 -22.68 -8.03 -2.30
C PRO A 168 -22.24 -9.36 -1.68
N GLY A 169 -22.08 -9.37 -0.36
CA GLY A 169 -21.62 -10.54 0.39
C GLY A 169 -20.10 -10.76 0.40
N ILE A 170 -19.32 -9.97 -0.35
CA ILE A 170 -17.85 -10.00 -0.29
C ILE A 170 -17.33 -8.92 0.66
N ARG A 171 -16.54 -9.32 1.65
CA ARG A 171 -15.86 -8.44 2.61
C ARG A 171 -14.39 -8.28 2.21
N PRO A 172 -13.98 -7.10 1.70
CA PRO A 172 -12.60 -6.87 1.33
C PRO A 172 -11.76 -6.47 2.55
N HIS A 173 -10.55 -7.04 2.64
CA HIS A 173 -9.50 -6.65 3.56
C HIS A 173 -8.30 -6.15 2.78
N LEU A 174 -8.15 -4.82 2.69
CA LEU A 174 -6.93 -4.24 2.13
C LEU A 174 -5.75 -4.52 3.06
N LEU A 175 -4.66 -5.04 2.50
CA LEU A 175 -3.50 -5.44 3.29
C LEU A 175 -2.37 -4.41 3.21
N THR A 176 -1.77 -4.10 4.36
CA THR A 176 -0.64 -3.17 4.48
C THR A 176 0.48 -3.72 5.36
N LEU A 177 1.59 -2.99 5.43
CA LEU A 177 2.77 -3.36 6.23
C LEU A 177 2.40 -3.58 7.70
N THR A 178 2.92 -4.65 8.29
CA THR A 178 2.63 -5.01 9.70
C THR A 178 2.99 -3.89 10.67
N ASN A 179 4.10 -3.17 10.42
CA ASN A 179 4.58 -2.11 11.31
C ASN A 179 3.60 -0.92 11.42
N ASN A 180 2.67 -0.76 10.47
CA ASN A 180 1.63 0.27 10.58
C ASN A 180 0.73 0.03 11.79
N PHE A 181 0.61 -1.22 12.26
CA PHE A 181 -0.21 -1.59 13.41
C PHE A 181 0.53 -1.46 14.75
N ASP A 182 1.83 -1.13 14.72
CA ASP A 182 2.64 -0.83 15.91
C ASP A 182 2.55 0.66 16.30
N VAL A 183 1.89 1.49 15.48
CA VAL A 183 1.68 2.91 15.77
C VAL A 183 0.35 3.11 16.53
N PRO A 184 0.39 3.58 17.79
CA PRO A 184 -0.80 3.92 18.57
C PRO A 184 -1.73 4.88 17.83
N VAL A 185 -3.04 4.75 18.06
CA VAL A 185 -4.11 5.55 17.40
C VAL A 185 -4.24 5.28 15.89
N TYR A 186 -3.15 5.30 15.13
CA TYR A 186 -3.16 5.05 13.69
C TYR A 186 -3.69 3.65 13.36
N ARG A 187 -3.26 2.63 14.11
CA ARG A 187 -3.75 1.26 13.97
C ARG A 187 -5.28 1.16 14.10
N GLU A 188 -5.89 1.99 14.95
CA GLU A 188 -7.34 1.98 15.21
C GLU A 188 -8.11 2.45 13.98
N ILE A 189 -7.60 3.50 13.31
CA ILE A 189 -8.14 4.01 12.05
C ILE A 189 -8.03 2.96 10.96
N LEU A 190 -6.86 2.34 10.82
CA LEU A 190 -6.63 1.29 9.81
C LEU A 190 -7.59 0.11 10.00
N MET A 191 -7.70 -0.40 11.22
CA MET A 191 -8.59 -1.52 11.53
C MET A 191 -10.06 -1.17 11.34
N ALA A 192 -10.49 0.05 11.70
CA ALA A 192 -11.85 0.53 11.45
C ALA A 192 -12.18 0.57 9.95
N LEU A 193 -11.19 0.85 9.09
CA LEU A 193 -11.30 0.74 7.63
C LEU A 193 -11.27 -0.71 7.12
N GLY A 194 -11.09 -1.71 7.99
CA GLY A 194 -10.93 -3.11 7.61
C GLY A 194 -9.54 -3.46 7.08
N ILE A 195 -8.59 -2.53 7.14
CA ILE A 195 -7.21 -2.74 6.71
C ILE A 195 -6.52 -3.70 7.69
N SER A 196 -5.81 -4.69 7.16
CA SER A 196 -5.15 -5.75 7.93
C SER A 196 -3.67 -5.91 7.55
N SER A 197 -2.92 -6.70 8.31
CA SER A 197 -1.52 -7.00 8.01
C SER A 197 -1.38 -7.83 6.74
N VAL A 198 -0.37 -7.52 5.91
CA VAL A 198 0.02 -8.30 4.71
C VAL A 198 0.82 -9.56 5.04
N SER A 199 1.01 -9.88 6.32
CA SER A 199 1.73 -11.10 6.73
C SER A 199 0.99 -12.37 6.26
N LYS A 200 1.75 -13.41 5.91
CA LYS A 200 1.18 -14.72 5.50
C LYS A 200 0.17 -15.26 6.52
N ARG A 201 0.44 -15.08 7.82
CA ARG A 201 -0.47 -15.47 8.91
C ARG A 201 -1.81 -14.74 8.81
N SER A 202 -1.77 -13.44 8.58
CA SER A 202 -2.97 -12.62 8.42
C SER A 202 -3.79 -13.03 7.20
N CYS A 203 -3.14 -13.18 6.04
CA CYS A 203 -3.80 -13.67 4.83
C CYS A 203 -4.48 -15.03 5.08
N SER A 204 -3.77 -15.95 5.72
CA SER A 204 -4.30 -17.28 6.02
C SER A 204 -5.48 -17.25 6.99
N ASN A 205 -5.40 -16.43 8.05
CA ASN A 205 -6.45 -16.29 9.04
C ASN A 205 -7.74 -15.72 8.44
N ILE A 206 -7.63 -14.70 7.58
CA ILE A 206 -8.78 -14.09 6.92
C ILE A 206 -9.41 -15.09 5.94
N LEU A 207 -8.61 -15.69 5.06
CA LEU A 207 -9.12 -16.63 4.04
C LEU A 207 -9.70 -17.92 4.64
N LYS A 208 -9.24 -18.36 5.82
CA LYS A 208 -9.79 -19.54 6.53
C LYS A 208 -11.21 -19.34 7.06
N ARG A 209 -11.69 -18.09 7.16
CA ARG A 209 -13.08 -17.81 7.56
C ARG A 209 -14.08 -18.27 6.50
N GLY A 210 -13.64 -18.43 5.26
CA GLY A 210 -14.40 -19.10 4.22
C GLY A 210 -15.16 -18.15 3.29
N PRO A 211 -16.36 -18.54 2.83
CA PRO A 211 -17.14 -17.81 1.83
C PRO A 211 -17.31 -16.31 2.12
N GLY A 212 -17.15 -15.48 1.07
CA GLY A 212 -17.34 -14.04 1.14
C GLY A 212 -16.13 -13.27 1.69
N GLU A 213 -15.11 -13.94 2.22
CA GLU A 213 -13.92 -13.28 2.76
C GLU A 213 -12.88 -13.04 1.66
N ALA A 214 -12.40 -11.81 1.57
CA ALA A 214 -11.44 -11.44 0.54
C ALA A 214 -10.28 -10.62 1.08
N ILE A 215 -9.09 -10.85 0.54
CA ILE A 215 -7.92 -10.02 0.80
C ILE A 215 -7.52 -9.26 -0.46
N THR A 216 -7.03 -8.04 -0.30
CA THR A 216 -6.45 -7.25 -1.40
C THR A 216 -4.99 -6.97 -1.12
N ILE A 217 -4.12 -7.44 -2.00
CA ILE A 217 -2.68 -7.27 -1.90
C ILE A 217 -2.22 -6.34 -3.01
N VAL A 218 -1.53 -5.27 -2.64
CA VAL A 218 -0.82 -4.41 -3.58
C VAL A 218 0.53 -5.04 -3.92
N VAL A 219 0.56 -5.81 -5.01
CA VAL A 219 1.60 -6.84 -5.25
C VAL A 219 2.99 -6.27 -5.47
N GLY A 220 3.11 -5.15 -6.18
CA GLY A 220 4.40 -4.54 -6.52
C GLY A 220 5.23 -4.13 -5.29
N GLY A 221 4.54 -3.73 -4.22
CA GLY A 221 5.12 -3.25 -2.97
C GLY A 221 6.11 -2.10 -3.17
N ALA A 222 7.05 -1.96 -2.22
CA ALA A 222 8.06 -0.90 -2.23
C ALA A 222 8.97 -0.89 -3.48
N ALA A 223 9.12 -2.01 -4.20
CA ALA A 223 9.91 -2.04 -5.43
C ALA A 223 9.23 -1.24 -6.54
N GLU A 224 7.93 -1.45 -6.71
CA GLU A 224 7.14 -0.76 -7.72
C GLU A 224 6.89 0.72 -7.34
N SER A 225 6.72 1.02 -6.04
CA SER A 225 6.60 2.40 -5.55
C SER A 225 7.82 3.27 -5.88
N LEU A 226 9.01 2.68 -5.86
CA LEU A 226 10.28 3.35 -6.23
C LEU A 226 10.47 3.50 -7.74
N SER A 227 9.69 2.81 -8.57
CA SER A 227 9.74 2.93 -10.04
C SER A 227 8.48 3.56 -10.64
N ALA A 228 7.49 3.89 -9.82
CA ALA A 228 6.25 4.53 -10.23
C ALA A 228 6.53 5.90 -10.89
N ARG A 229 6.22 6.03 -12.18
CA ARG A 229 6.31 7.29 -12.92
C ARG A 229 5.02 7.56 -13.68
N PRO A 230 4.60 8.82 -13.77
CA PRO A 230 3.43 9.19 -14.57
C PRO A 230 3.54 8.74 -16.03
N GLY A 231 2.42 8.27 -16.58
CA GLY A 231 2.28 7.76 -17.94
C GLY A 231 2.93 6.40 -18.16
N THR A 232 3.29 5.66 -17.10
CA THR A 232 3.93 4.34 -17.22
C THR A 232 3.24 3.30 -16.36
N ALA A 233 3.31 2.04 -16.79
CA ALA A 233 2.79 0.89 -16.06
C ALA A 233 3.84 -0.23 -16.07
N ASP A 234 4.84 -0.12 -15.19
CA ASP A 234 5.80 -1.20 -14.94
C ASP A 234 5.34 -1.97 -13.71
N LEU A 235 4.96 -3.24 -13.87
CA LEU A 235 4.47 -4.08 -12.79
C LEU A 235 5.56 -5.03 -12.29
N THR A 236 5.95 -4.91 -11.03
CA THR A 236 6.84 -5.85 -10.35
C THR A 236 6.05 -7.10 -9.99
N LEU A 237 6.04 -8.08 -10.89
CA LEU A 237 5.20 -9.27 -10.76
C LEU A 237 5.93 -10.58 -11.08
N ARG A 238 7.00 -10.58 -11.89
CA ARG A 238 7.63 -11.82 -12.37
C ARG A 238 8.11 -12.71 -11.23
N ARG A 239 8.70 -12.12 -10.18
CA ARG A 239 9.19 -12.88 -9.00
C ARG A 239 8.20 -12.91 -7.83
N ARG A 240 7.01 -12.30 -7.96
CA ARG A 240 6.02 -12.16 -6.86
C ARG A 240 5.04 -13.32 -6.81
N LEU A 241 5.50 -14.51 -6.43
CA LEU A 241 4.66 -15.72 -6.37
C LEU A 241 3.88 -15.91 -5.06
N GLY A 242 4.15 -15.07 -4.05
CA GLY A 242 3.64 -15.28 -2.69
C GLY A 242 2.11 -15.24 -2.57
N PHE A 243 1.47 -14.25 -3.20
CA PHE A 243 0.01 -14.10 -3.15
C PHE A 243 -0.71 -15.22 -3.91
N ILE A 244 -0.13 -15.71 -5.01
CA ILE A 244 -0.63 -16.86 -5.77
C ILE A 244 -0.56 -18.13 -4.93
N LYS A 245 0.57 -18.37 -4.26
CA LYS A 245 0.72 -19.50 -3.33
C LYS A 245 -0.35 -19.44 -2.23
N VAL A 246 -0.61 -18.26 -1.66
CA VAL A 246 -1.64 -18.08 -0.65
C VAL A 246 -3.04 -18.38 -1.22
N ALA A 247 -3.35 -17.89 -2.43
CA ALA A 247 -4.62 -18.18 -3.11
C ALA A 247 -4.83 -19.70 -3.26
N ILE A 248 -3.83 -20.42 -3.77
CA ILE A 248 -3.88 -21.89 -3.96
C ILE A 248 -4.02 -22.64 -2.63
N GLN A 249 -3.28 -22.24 -1.59
CA GLN A 249 -3.36 -22.88 -0.28
C GLN A 249 -4.75 -22.79 0.37
N HIS A 250 -5.52 -21.77 0.00
CA HIS A 250 -6.83 -21.50 0.57
C HIS A 250 -8.00 -21.82 -0.38
N GLY A 251 -7.73 -22.20 -1.64
CA GLY A 251 -8.78 -22.33 -2.65
C GLY A 251 -9.51 -21.01 -2.88
N ALA A 252 -8.79 -19.89 -2.78
CA ALA A 252 -9.34 -18.56 -2.97
C ALA A 252 -9.13 -18.14 -4.42
N ASP A 253 -10.22 -17.72 -5.08
CA ASP A 253 -10.16 -17.32 -6.47
C ASP A 253 -9.33 -16.04 -6.61
N LEU A 254 -8.43 -16.04 -7.59
CA LEU A 254 -7.48 -14.97 -7.79
C LEU A 254 -8.04 -13.95 -8.77
N VAL A 255 -8.22 -12.71 -8.33
CA VAL A 255 -8.83 -11.64 -9.14
C VAL A 255 -7.77 -10.58 -9.48
N PRO A 256 -7.40 -10.43 -10.77
CA PRO A 256 -6.51 -9.37 -11.20
C PRO A 256 -7.24 -8.02 -11.13
N VAL A 257 -6.60 -7.03 -10.52
CA VAL A 257 -7.12 -5.66 -10.43
C VAL A 257 -6.11 -4.71 -11.04
N PHE A 258 -6.53 -3.96 -12.06
CA PHE A 258 -5.71 -2.94 -12.69
C PHE A 258 -6.29 -1.54 -12.46
N SER A 259 -5.51 -0.63 -11.89
CA SER A 259 -5.90 0.71 -11.53
C SER A 259 -5.22 1.74 -12.43
N PHE A 260 -5.97 2.24 -13.41
CA PHE A 260 -5.50 3.31 -14.28
C PHE A 260 -5.41 4.63 -13.52
N GLY A 261 -4.38 5.44 -13.80
CA GLY A 261 -4.16 6.74 -13.17
C GLY A 261 -3.41 6.71 -11.82
N GLU A 262 -3.23 5.53 -11.21
CA GLU A 262 -2.56 5.40 -9.90
C GLU A 262 -1.11 5.94 -9.93
N ASN A 263 -0.37 5.72 -11.01
CA ASN A 263 1.00 6.22 -11.16
C ASN A 263 1.06 7.73 -11.49
N ASP A 264 -0.06 8.37 -11.83
CA ASP A 264 -0.12 9.76 -12.28
C ASP A 264 -0.39 10.76 -11.14
N ILE A 265 -0.68 10.25 -9.93
CA ILE A 265 -1.01 11.11 -8.79
C ILE A 265 0.23 11.69 -8.08
N TYR A 266 1.44 11.25 -8.43
CA TYR A 266 2.68 11.80 -7.89
C TYR A 266 3.77 11.83 -8.96
N GLN A 267 4.71 12.76 -8.82
CA GLN A 267 5.96 12.74 -9.57
C GLN A 267 7.07 12.27 -8.64
N GLN A 268 7.73 11.18 -9.03
CA GLN A 268 8.96 10.77 -8.35
C GLN A 268 10.09 11.74 -8.68
N MET A 269 10.82 12.14 -7.64
CA MET A 269 12.03 12.91 -7.82
C MET A 269 13.07 12.02 -8.54
N PRO A 270 13.90 12.57 -9.45
CA PRO A 270 14.91 11.80 -10.15
C PRO A 270 15.80 11.07 -9.13
N ASN A 271 15.81 9.75 -9.21
CA ASN A 271 16.51 8.88 -8.28
C ASN A 271 17.25 7.79 -9.06
N ASP A 272 18.14 8.24 -9.95
CA ASP A 272 18.85 7.36 -10.85
C ASP A 272 19.85 6.48 -10.09
N LYS A 273 20.08 5.28 -10.61
CA LYS A 273 21.07 4.34 -10.08
C LYS A 273 22.44 5.01 -10.09
N GLY A 274 23.05 5.16 -8.93
CA GLY A 274 24.34 5.82 -8.74
C GLY A 274 24.28 7.13 -7.95
N THR A 275 23.09 7.64 -7.62
CA THR A 275 22.94 8.78 -6.70
C THR A 275 23.07 8.34 -5.24
N THR A 276 23.56 9.25 -4.37
CA THR A 276 23.64 9.04 -2.92
C THR A 276 22.27 8.79 -2.31
N ILE A 277 21.24 9.47 -2.83
CA ILE A 277 19.83 9.30 -2.47
C ILE A 277 19.36 7.86 -2.76
N TYR A 278 19.65 7.32 -3.95
CA TYR A 278 19.28 5.95 -4.32
C TYR A 278 19.94 4.92 -3.39
N ALA A 279 21.23 5.13 -3.07
CA ALA A 279 21.97 4.26 -2.15
C ALA A 279 21.38 4.29 -0.73
N LEU A 280 21.03 5.47 -0.22
CA LEU A 280 20.41 5.65 1.09
C LEU A 280 19.02 5.01 1.15
N GLN A 281 18.18 5.23 0.14
CA GLN A 281 16.86 4.59 0.06
C GLN A 281 16.95 3.07 -0.02
N LYS A 282 17.90 2.52 -0.80
CA LYS A 282 18.13 1.06 -0.87
C LYS A 282 18.68 0.48 0.43
N ARG A 283 19.47 1.25 1.19
CA ARG A 283 19.94 0.85 2.52
C ARG A 283 18.78 0.87 3.51
N PHE A 284 17.97 1.92 3.53
CA PHE A 284 16.77 2.04 4.34
C PHE A 284 15.75 0.92 4.02
N GLN A 285 15.52 0.64 2.73
CA GLN A 285 14.68 -0.47 2.27
C GLN A 285 15.12 -1.82 2.85
N ARG A 286 16.43 -2.09 2.83
CA ARG A 286 16.99 -3.35 3.32
C ARG A 286 16.83 -3.50 4.83
N VAL A 287 16.89 -2.40 5.57
CA VAL A 287 16.80 -2.41 7.04
C VAL A 287 15.34 -2.48 7.50
N PHE A 288 14.46 -1.69 6.89
CA PHE A 288 13.10 -1.49 7.40
C PHE A 288 12.01 -2.19 6.57
N GLY A 289 12.36 -2.75 5.41
CA GLY A 289 11.41 -3.43 4.52
C GLY A 289 10.50 -2.49 3.72
N PHE A 290 10.57 -1.18 3.98
CA PHE A 290 9.89 -0.13 3.23
C PHE A 290 10.85 1.00 2.87
N THR A 291 10.54 1.76 1.83
CA THR A 291 11.35 2.90 1.39
C THR A 291 10.62 4.20 1.72
N LEU A 292 11.37 5.28 1.88
CA LEU A 292 10.81 6.62 1.81
C LEU A 292 10.95 7.09 0.35
N PRO A 293 9.94 6.90 -0.52
CA PRO A 293 10.01 7.45 -1.85
C PRO A 293 10.12 8.98 -1.72
N LEU A 294 11.06 9.57 -2.44
CA LEU A 294 11.15 11.02 -2.57
C LEU A 294 10.30 11.39 -3.77
N PHE A 295 9.15 11.98 -3.47
CA PHE A 295 8.17 12.39 -4.46
C PHE A 295 7.69 13.79 -4.15
N HIS A 296 7.24 14.47 -5.19
CA HIS A 296 6.46 15.68 -5.04
C HIS A 296 5.11 15.48 -5.71
N GLY A 297 4.11 16.09 -5.11
CA GLY A 297 2.85 16.40 -5.75
C GLY A 297 2.64 17.91 -5.68
N ARG A 298 1.46 18.31 -5.27
CA ARG A 298 1.05 19.70 -5.07
C ARG A 298 1.11 20.14 -3.61
N GLY A 299 1.13 21.44 -3.38
CA GLY A 299 0.92 22.03 -2.07
C GLY A 299 -0.56 22.15 -1.69
N LEU A 300 -0.82 22.51 -0.44
CA LEU A 300 -2.16 22.87 0.02
C LEU A 300 -2.65 24.16 -0.66
N MET A 301 -1.72 25.09 -0.92
CA MET A 301 -1.98 26.42 -1.51
C MET A 301 -1.33 26.64 -2.88
N ASN A 302 -0.62 25.65 -3.43
CA ASN A 302 0.01 25.72 -4.75
C ASN A 302 -0.22 24.41 -5.52
N TYR A 303 -0.03 24.42 -6.84
CA TYR A 303 -0.26 23.26 -7.70
C TYR A 303 0.97 22.38 -7.95
N ASN A 304 2.19 22.88 -7.74
CA ASN A 304 3.38 22.26 -8.32
C ASN A 304 4.40 21.76 -7.28
N LEU A 305 4.26 22.11 -5.99
CA LEU A 305 5.22 21.78 -4.95
C LEU A 305 4.56 21.46 -3.60
N GLY A 306 4.57 20.18 -3.22
CA GLY A 306 4.20 19.71 -1.89
C GLY A 306 4.07 18.19 -1.80
N LEU A 307 3.48 17.69 -0.72
CA LEU A 307 3.29 16.26 -0.47
C LEU A 307 1.88 15.76 -0.81
N LEU A 308 0.97 16.66 -1.21
CA LEU A 308 -0.37 16.26 -1.62
C LEU A 308 -0.35 15.70 -3.04
N PRO A 309 -1.02 14.60 -3.33
CA PRO A 309 -1.05 14.04 -4.67
C PRO A 309 -1.76 14.96 -5.68
N TYR A 310 -1.42 14.84 -6.96
CA TYR A 310 -2.12 15.49 -8.06
C TYR A 310 -3.54 14.94 -8.22
N ARG A 311 -4.44 15.78 -8.75
CA ARG A 311 -5.83 15.42 -9.03
C ARG A 311 -5.94 14.73 -10.39
N HIS A 312 -5.62 13.44 -10.43
CA HIS A 312 -5.81 12.59 -11.62
C HIS A 312 -6.91 11.57 -11.40
N ARG A 313 -7.60 11.22 -12.50
CA ARG A 313 -8.66 10.21 -12.49
C ARG A 313 -8.07 8.85 -12.13
N ILE A 314 -8.65 8.15 -11.15
CA ILE A 314 -8.29 6.76 -10.84
C ILE A 314 -9.46 5.84 -11.20
N VAL A 315 -9.20 4.79 -12.00
CA VAL A 315 -10.21 3.78 -12.35
C VAL A 315 -9.65 2.40 -12.03
N SER A 316 -10.18 1.78 -10.97
CA SER A 316 -9.83 0.40 -10.61
C SER A 316 -10.74 -0.57 -11.34
N VAL A 317 -10.20 -1.27 -12.33
CA VAL A 317 -10.88 -2.36 -13.05
C VAL A 317 -10.71 -3.66 -12.28
N ILE A 318 -11.82 -4.25 -11.85
CA ILE A 318 -11.86 -5.57 -11.23
C ILE A 318 -12.06 -6.60 -12.32
N GLY A 319 -11.00 -7.37 -12.54
CA GLY A 319 -10.93 -8.37 -13.58
C GLY A 319 -11.77 -9.62 -13.33
N ARG A 320 -11.70 -10.53 -14.29
CA ARG A 320 -12.32 -11.86 -14.17
C ARG A 320 -11.54 -12.75 -13.20
N PRO A 321 -12.22 -13.54 -12.35
CA PRO A 321 -11.56 -14.42 -11.41
C PRO A 321 -10.87 -15.58 -12.16
N ILE A 322 -9.69 -15.93 -11.71
CA ILE A 322 -9.02 -17.18 -12.07
C ILE A 322 -9.40 -18.19 -11.01
N HIS A 323 -10.09 -19.24 -11.43
CA HIS A 323 -10.57 -20.26 -10.51
C HIS A 323 -9.42 -21.10 -9.98
N ILE A 324 -9.34 -21.26 -8.65
CA ILE A 324 -8.21 -21.90 -7.98
C ILE A 324 -8.67 -23.15 -7.21
N GLY A 325 -8.11 -24.31 -7.57
CA GLY A 325 -8.22 -25.52 -6.77
C GLY A 325 -7.38 -25.41 -5.49
N LYS A 326 -7.91 -25.89 -4.37
CA LYS A 326 -7.18 -25.87 -3.09
C LYS A 326 -6.08 -26.93 -3.07
N CYS A 327 -4.84 -26.51 -2.82
CA CYS A 327 -3.69 -27.40 -2.64
C CYS A 327 -2.79 -26.88 -1.52
N GLU A 328 -2.55 -27.69 -0.48
CA GLU A 328 -1.76 -27.25 0.69
C GLU A 328 -0.30 -26.95 0.36
N LYS A 329 0.29 -27.73 -0.54
CA LYS A 329 1.70 -27.65 -0.95
C LYS A 329 1.77 -27.55 -2.48
N PRO A 330 1.44 -26.39 -3.07
CA PRO A 330 1.41 -26.24 -4.51
C PRO A 330 2.83 -26.36 -5.09
N SER A 331 2.95 -27.08 -6.20
CA SER A 331 4.22 -27.19 -6.93
C SER A 331 4.58 -25.85 -7.56
N LEU A 332 5.87 -25.64 -7.87
CA LEU A 332 6.30 -24.43 -8.57
C LEU A 332 5.65 -24.33 -9.96
N GLU A 333 5.44 -25.46 -10.62
CA GLU A 333 4.79 -25.54 -11.93
C GLU A 333 3.33 -25.06 -11.85
N GLU A 334 2.57 -25.52 -10.85
CA GLU A 334 1.19 -25.09 -10.65
C GLU A 334 1.09 -23.58 -10.38
N VAL A 335 1.96 -23.08 -9.49
CA VAL A 335 2.04 -21.65 -9.18
C VAL A 335 2.39 -20.83 -10.42
N THR A 336 3.31 -21.31 -11.24
CA THR A 336 3.73 -20.63 -12.48
C THR A 336 2.60 -20.65 -13.51
N ARG A 337 1.88 -21.77 -13.66
CA ARG A 337 0.72 -21.87 -14.54
C ARG A 337 -0.38 -20.87 -14.15
N VAL A 338 -0.65 -20.72 -12.86
CA VAL A 338 -1.61 -19.71 -12.36
C VAL A 338 -1.09 -18.29 -12.57
N GLN A 339 0.21 -18.05 -12.36
CA GLN A 339 0.84 -16.75 -12.63
C GLN A 339 0.70 -16.35 -14.09
N THR A 340 0.93 -17.27 -15.03
CA THR A 340 0.78 -17.01 -16.46
C THR A 340 -0.64 -16.54 -16.78
N LYS A 341 -1.66 -17.27 -16.32
CA LYS A 341 -3.07 -16.87 -16.49
C LYS A 341 -3.37 -15.50 -15.86
N TYR A 342 -2.79 -15.23 -14.71
CA TYR A 342 -2.93 -13.95 -14.01
C TYR A 342 -2.32 -12.78 -14.80
N ILE A 343 -1.13 -12.98 -15.37
CA ILE A 343 -0.48 -11.99 -16.22
C ILE A 343 -1.27 -11.80 -17.53
N GLU A 344 -1.75 -12.87 -18.15
CA GLU A 344 -2.59 -12.81 -19.36
C GLU A 344 -3.85 -11.98 -19.12
N GLU A 345 -4.55 -12.19 -18.01
CA GLU A 345 -5.73 -11.38 -17.66
C GLU A 345 -5.39 -9.91 -17.37
N LEU A 346 -4.27 -9.62 -16.69
CA LEU A 346 -3.82 -8.23 -16.51
C LEU A 346 -3.50 -7.54 -17.84
N ILE A 347 -2.81 -8.24 -18.75
CA ILE A 347 -2.50 -7.73 -20.09
C ILE A 347 -3.78 -7.52 -20.89
N ARG A 348 -4.77 -8.42 -20.78
CA ARG A 348 -6.07 -8.24 -21.41
C ARG A 348 -6.79 -7.00 -20.88
N ILE A 349 -6.87 -6.82 -19.56
CA ILE A 349 -7.48 -5.61 -18.95
C ILE A 349 -6.79 -4.36 -19.49
N TRP A 350 -5.45 -4.34 -19.50
CA TRP A 350 -4.69 -3.24 -20.09
C TRP A 350 -5.07 -2.98 -21.54
N ASN A 351 -5.02 -4.00 -22.41
CA ASN A 351 -5.34 -3.84 -23.82
C ASN A 351 -6.79 -3.42 -24.07
N THR A 352 -7.72 -3.82 -23.20
CA THR A 352 -9.14 -3.48 -23.32
C THR A 352 -9.38 -2.00 -23.00
N TYR A 353 -8.75 -1.46 -21.96
CA TYR A 353 -9.10 -0.14 -21.43
C TYR A 353 -8.02 0.94 -21.56
N LYS A 354 -6.81 0.61 -22.04
CA LYS A 354 -5.70 1.58 -22.14
C LYS A 354 -6.01 2.81 -23.00
N ASP A 355 -6.79 2.65 -24.05
CA ASP A 355 -7.14 3.76 -24.94
C ASP A 355 -8.22 4.67 -24.36
N GLU A 356 -8.98 4.19 -23.39
CA GLU A 356 -9.95 4.99 -22.65
C GLU A 356 -9.32 5.69 -21.44
N PHE A 357 -8.60 4.94 -20.60
CA PHE A 357 -8.14 5.43 -19.30
C PHE A 357 -6.66 5.80 -19.24
N ALA A 358 -5.84 5.40 -20.21
CA ALA A 358 -4.40 5.71 -20.30
C ALA A 358 -4.04 6.44 -21.60
N LYS A 359 -4.84 7.46 -21.99
CA LYS A 359 -4.65 8.26 -23.21
C LYS A 359 -3.28 8.94 -23.28
N THR A 360 -2.74 9.34 -22.13
CA THR A 360 -1.45 10.04 -21.99
C THR A 360 -0.30 9.09 -21.66
N ARG A 361 -0.44 7.79 -21.92
CA ARG A 361 0.62 6.81 -21.68
C ARG A 361 1.86 7.13 -22.51
N LYS A 362 3.04 7.00 -21.90
CA LYS A 362 4.35 7.16 -22.53
C LYS A 362 4.89 5.85 -23.11
N ARG A 363 4.44 4.72 -22.57
CA ARG A 363 4.80 3.36 -22.98
C ARG A 363 3.69 2.38 -22.63
N GLU A 364 3.74 1.23 -23.28
CA GLU A 364 2.87 0.10 -22.98
C GLU A 364 3.23 -0.56 -21.64
N LEU A 365 2.30 -1.36 -21.12
CA LEU A 365 2.46 -2.16 -19.91
C LEU A 365 3.70 -3.07 -20.02
N SER A 366 4.53 -3.06 -18.98
CA SER A 366 5.70 -3.94 -18.87
C SER A 366 5.66 -4.75 -17.58
N ILE A 367 5.93 -6.05 -17.68
CA ILE A 367 6.06 -6.93 -16.52
C ILE A 367 7.54 -7.08 -16.17
N ILE A 368 7.92 -6.50 -15.04
CA ILE A 368 9.30 -6.47 -14.53
C ILE A 368 9.49 -7.44 -13.36
N ASP A 369 10.76 -7.65 -13.02
CA ASP A 369 11.26 -8.63 -12.05
C ASP A 369 10.86 -8.38 -10.60
#